data_AF-A0A259HS87-F1
#
_entry.id   AF-A0A259HS87-F1
#
_cell.length_a   1.000
_cell.length_b   1.000
_cell.length_c   1.000
_cell.angle_alpha   90.00
_cell.angle_beta   90.00
_cell.angle_gamma   90.00
#
_symmetry.space_group_name_H-M   'P 1'
#
loop_
_entity.id
_entity.type
_entity.pdbx_description
1 polymer ?
#
loop_
_entity_poly.entity_id
_entity_poly.type
_entity_poly.pdbx_seq_one_letter_code
_entity_poly.pdbx_strand_id
1 'polypeptide(L)' 'MDTRLPAHLEVNGFIRAAQAAGGFGMVLNKGERDGGTILIVMVENQGLAVLYERMPQLDGTRKWDQVKVQVSE' A
#
# COMPACT_ATOMS: atom_id res chain seq x y z
N MET A 1 12.38 -15.80 13.25
CA MET A 1 12.49 -14.35 13.00
C MET A 1 12.13 -14.15 11.54
N ASP A 2 10.86 -13.81 11.27
CA ASP A 2 10.43 -13.54 9.91
C ASP A 2 11.09 -12.22 9.46
N THR A 3 11.94 -12.30 8.44
CA THR A 3 12.79 -11.18 8.04
C THR A 3 11.93 -10.23 7.24
N ARG A 4 11.49 -9.15 7.88
CA ARG A 4 10.81 -8.01 7.26
C ARG A 4 11.47 -7.66 5.93
N LEU A 5 10.66 -7.54 4.89
CA LEU A 5 11.10 -6.93 3.64
C LEU A 5 11.22 -5.41 3.82
N PRO A 6 12.26 -4.77 3.25
CA PRO A 6 12.31 -3.33 3.10
C PRO A 6 11.09 -2.77 2.36
N ALA A 7 10.59 -1.61 2.79
CA ALA A 7 9.39 -0.98 2.23
C ALA A 7 9.44 -0.85 0.69
N HIS A 8 10.60 -0.47 0.13
CA HIS A 8 10.75 -0.37 -1.33
C HIS A 8 10.61 -1.70 -2.08
N LEU A 9 11.00 -2.84 -1.47
CA LEU A 9 10.79 -4.16 -2.07
C LEU A 9 9.31 -4.56 -1.99
N GLU A 10 8.65 -4.28 -0.87
CA GLU A 10 7.22 -4.55 -0.71
C GLU A 10 6.39 -3.76 -1.75
N VAL A 11 6.65 -2.45 -1.89
CA VAL A 11 5.97 -1.58 -2.86
C VAL A 11 6.17 -2.07 -4.30
N ASN A 12 7.38 -2.46 -4.67
CA ASN A 12 7.64 -3.05 -5.98
C ASN A 12 6.87 -4.36 -6.16
N GLY A 13 6.80 -5.21 -5.14
CA GLY A 13 6.00 -6.44 -5.14
C GLY A 13 4.51 -6.17 -5.38
N PHE A 14 3.93 -5.17 -4.71
CA PHE A 14 2.53 -4.79 -4.91
C PHE A 14 2.24 -4.32 -6.33
N ILE A 15 3.12 -3.49 -6.91
CA ILE A 15 2.96 -3.03 -8.30
C ILE A 15 3.00 -4.22 -9.26
N ARG A 16 3.91 -5.17 -9.06
CA ARG A 16 3.99 -6.38 -9.89
C ARG A 16 2.77 -7.28 -9.71
N ALA A 17 2.27 -7.44 -8.50
CA ALA A 17 1.06 -8.22 -8.23
C ALA A 17 -0.16 -7.61 -8.93
N ALA A 18 -0.33 -6.28 -8.86
CA ALA A 18 -1.40 -5.58 -9.57
C ALA A 18 -1.29 -5.78 -11.09
N GLN A 19 -0.08 -5.63 -11.65
CA GLN A 19 0.17 -5.86 -13.08
C GLN A 19 -0.14 -7.31 -13.50
N ALA A 20 0.26 -8.30 -12.69
CA ALA A 20 -0.01 -9.71 -12.95
C ALA A 20 -1.52 -10.03 -12.93
N ALA A 21 -2.30 -9.31 -12.12
CA ALA A 21 -3.75 -9.37 -12.08
C ALA A 21 -4.44 -8.59 -13.23
N GLY A 22 -3.67 -8.02 -14.17
CA GLY A 22 -4.20 -7.21 -15.28
C GLY A 22 -4.52 -5.76 -14.92
N GLY A 23 -4.16 -5.31 -13.72
CA GLY A 23 -4.34 -3.95 -13.25
C GLY A 23 -3.13 -3.04 -13.50
N PHE A 24 -3.20 -1.85 -12.93
CA PHE A 24 -2.13 -0.85 -12.97
C PHE A 24 -1.78 -0.39 -11.54
N GLY A 25 -0.50 -0.10 -11.31
CA GLY A 25 -0.02 0.45 -10.06
C GLY A 25 1.19 1.35 -10.29
N MET A 26 1.28 2.42 -9.52
CA MET A 26 2.41 3.36 -9.56
C MET A 26 2.69 3.95 -8.18
N VAL A 27 3.90 4.47 -8.01
CA VAL A 27 4.28 5.20 -6.79
C VAL A 27 3.87 6.66 -6.93
N LEU A 28 2.95 7.12 -6.07
CA LEU A 28 2.53 8.53 -6.00
C LEU A 28 3.51 9.38 -5.18
N ASN A 29 4.08 8.81 -4.11
CA ASN A 29 5.04 9.46 -3.24
C ASN A 29 6.05 8.44 -2.70
N LYS A 30 7.33 8.83 -2.58
CA LYS A 30 8.40 7.98 -2.02
C LYS A 30 8.69 8.39 -0.58
N GLY A 31 8.45 7.48 0.35
CA GLY A 31 8.81 7.62 1.76
C GLY A 31 10.21 7.07 2.09
N GLU A 32 10.44 6.78 3.37
CA GLU A 32 11.66 6.11 3.83
C GLU A 32 11.76 4.69 3.22
N ARG A 33 12.99 4.30 2.86
CA ARG A 33 13.27 3.19 1.96
C ARG A 33 13.05 1.80 2.57
N ASP A 34 13.32 1.62 3.86
CA ASP A 34 13.40 0.30 4.50
C ASP A 34 12.29 0.07 5.54
N GLY A 35 12.10 1.00 6.47
CA GLY A 35 11.14 0.97 7.56
C GLY A 35 9.88 1.83 7.38
N GLY A 36 9.78 2.64 6.33
CA GLY A 36 8.70 3.59 6.11
C GLY A 36 7.29 3.00 6.10
N THR A 37 6.30 3.81 6.49
CA THR A 37 4.88 3.49 6.36
C THR A 37 4.49 3.37 4.89
N ILE A 38 3.71 2.35 4.56
CA ILE A 38 3.20 2.13 3.20
C ILE A 38 1.75 2.58 3.15
N LEU A 39 1.42 3.38 2.13
CA LEU A 39 0.06 3.75 1.79
C LEU A 39 -0.32 3.12 0.44
N ILE A 40 -1.52 2.57 0.34
CA ILE A 40 -2.11 2.09 -0.91
C ILE A 40 -3.42 2.82 -1.14
N VAL A 41 -3.53 3.49 -2.28
CA VAL A 41 -4.81 4.01 -2.78
C VAL A 41 -5.34 3.03 -3.82
N MET A 42 -6.43 2.35 -3.49
CA MET A 42 -7.16 1.53 -4.46
C MET A 42 -8.26 2.39 -5.09
N VAL A 43 -8.30 2.41 -6.42
CA VAL A 43 -9.30 3.16 -7.18
C VAL A 43 -10.05 2.19 -8.07
N GLU A 44 -11.37 2.25 -8.01
CA GLU A 44 -12.27 1.48 -8.85
C GLU A 44 -12.89 2.38 -9.94
N ASN A 45 -13.31 1.77 -11.06
CA ASN A 45 -13.85 2.51 -12.21
C ASN A 45 -15.09 3.37 -11.91
N GLN A 46 -15.78 3.12 -10.80
CA GLN A 46 -17.01 3.82 -10.40
C GLN A 46 -16.76 5.01 -9.46
N GLY A 47 -15.53 5.53 -9.41
CA GLY A 47 -15.20 6.73 -8.63
C GLY A 47 -15.06 6.49 -7.13
N LEU A 48 -15.03 5.23 -6.71
CA LEU A 48 -14.66 4.83 -5.36
C LEU A 48 -13.14 4.77 -5.24
N ALA A 49 -12.60 5.47 -4.24
CA ALA A 49 -11.22 5.36 -3.83
C ALA A 49 -11.11 5.02 -2.34
N VAL A 50 -10.26 4.05 -2.01
CA VAL A 50 -9.99 3.65 -0.62
C VAL A 50 -8.51 3.77 -0.33
N LEU A 51 -8.16 4.48 0.74
CA LEU A 51 -6.82 4.59 1.26
C LEU A 51 -6.63 3.56 2.38
N TYR A 52 -5.64 2.68 2.19
CA TYR A 52 -5.13 1.78 3.20
C TYR A 52 -3.76 2.24 3.68
N GLU A 53 -3.53 2.12 4.98
CA GLU A 53 -2.25 2.36 5.62
C GLU A 53 -1.70 1.07 6.22
N ARG A 54 -0.38 0.93 6.18
CA ARG A 54 0.34 -0.13 6.87
C ARG A 54 1.50 0.46 7.67
N MET A 55 1.16 0.95 8.86
CA MET A 55 2.11 1.50 9.81
C MET A 55 2.77 0.37 10.63
N PRO A 56 4.08 0.49 10.94
CA PRO A 56 4.72 -0.38 11.93
C PRO A 56 4.08 -0.19 13.31
N GLN A 57 3.60 -1.28 13.90
CA GLN A 57 3.00 -1.30 15.23
C GLN A 57 4.06 -1.61 16.30
N LEU A 58 3.78 -1.24 17.55
CA LEU A 58 4.69 -1.45 18.69
C LEU A 58 5.01 -2.94 18.92
N ASP A 59 4.07 -3.83 18.59
CA ASP A 59 4.24 -5.28 18.65
C ASP A 59 5.07 -5.85 17.48
N GLY A 60 5.59 -4.98 16.61
CA GLY A 60 6.37 -5.35 15.42
C GLY A 60 5.51 -5.82 14.25
N THR A 61 4.18 -5.89 14.41
CA THR A 61 3.28 -6.23 13.32
C THR A 61 3.04 -5.03 12.40
N ARG A 62 2.48 -5.32 11.21
CA ARG A 62 2.12 -4.31 10.21
C ARG A 62 0.79 -4.73 9.61
N LYS A 63 -0.29 -4.29 10.23
CA LYS A 63 -1.66 -4.55 9.74
C LYS A 63 -2.03 -3.50 8.71
N TRP A 64 -2.95 -3.87 7.83
CA TRP A 64 -3.58 -2.92 6.93
C TRP A 64 -4.78 -2.32 7.63
N ASP A 65 -4.79 -0.99 7.73
CA ASP A 65 -5.89 -0.23 8.29
C ASP A 65 -6.53 0.61 7.16
N GLN A 66 -7.85 0.60 7.09
CA GLN A 66 -8.59 1.46 6.17
C GLN A 66 -8.68 2.86 6.77
N VAL A 67 -8.00 3.83 6.17
CA VAL A 67 -7.88 5.19 6.72
C VAL A 67 -8.91 6.14 6.13
N LYS A 68 -9.25 5.97 4.85
CA LYS A 68 -10.22 6.84 4.17
C LYS A 68 -10.96 6.09 3.08
N VAL A 69 -12.25 6.38 2.96
CA VAL A 69 -13.07 6.06 1.79
C VAL A 69 -13.51 7.37 1.16
N GLN A 70 -13.40 7.46 -0.15
CA GLN A 70 -13.86 8.59 -0.93
C GLN A 70 -14.73 8.09 -2.07
N VAL A 71 -15.92 8.67 -2.17
CA VAL A 71 -16.89 8.40 -3.23
C VAL A 71 -17.00 9.68 -4.05
N SER A 72 -16.92 9.59 -5.37
CA SER A 72 -17.24 10.73 -6.25
C SER A 72 -18.75 11.02 -6.20
N GLU A 73 -19.12 12.30 -6.25
CA GLU A 73 -20.52 12.75 -6.35
C GLU A 73 -21.26 12.21 -7.58
#